data_AF-A0A225CBM4-F1
#
_entry.id   AF-A0A225CBM4-F1
#
_cell.length_a   1.000
_cell.length_b   1.000
_cell.length_c   1.000
_cell.angle_alpha   90.00
_cell.angle_beta   90.00
_cell.angle_gamma   90.00
#
_symmetry.space_group_name_H-M   'P 1'
#
loop_
_entity.id
_entity.type
_entity.pdbx_description
1 polymer ?
#
loop_
_entity_poly.entity_id
_entity_poly.type
_entity_poly.pdbx_seq_one_letter_code
_entity_poly.pdbx_strand_id
1 'polypeptide(L)'
;MHQHGAPRFGHSGGMSDLETIIQKLVRQELQEQMPGIIARALDEDRRAHRQPTGDSIQERLTVAEAAVQAKRSRITLHRALEGAELHGTQRAKGGTWRIQRQCLLAWMDGDPCIHKQNVSPLRPRRPTC
;
A
#
# COMPACT_ATOMS: atom_id res chain seq x y z
N MET A 1 -11.36 18.46 -77.87
CA MET A 1 -12.61 18.68 -77.10
C MET A 1 -12.44 18.04 -75.73
N HIS A 2 -12.02 18.80 -74.73
CA HIS A 2 -11.79 18.31 -73.37
C HIS A 2 -13.06 18.52 -72.54
N GLN A 3 -13.66 17.43 -72.07
CA GLN A 3 -14.78 17.46 -71.14
C GLN A 3 -14.23 17.51 -69.72
N HIS A 4 -14.47 18.61 -69.01
CA HIS A 4 -14.16 18.75 -67.59
C HIS A 4 -15.25 18.06 -66.76
N GLY A 5 -14.89 16.97 -66.07
CA GLY A 5 -15.74 16.35 -65.06
C GLY A 5 -15.84 17.24 -63.82
N ALA A 6 -17.06 17.56 -63.42
CA ALA A 6 -17.36 18.36 -62.24
C ALA A 6 -17.00 17.63 -60.92
N PRO A 7 -16.52 18.34 -59.89
CA PRO A 7 -16.28 17.74 -58.57
C PRO A 7 -17.61 17.48 -57.84
N ARG A 8 -17.77 16.26 -57.32
CA ARG A 8 -18.84 15.90 -56.38
C ARG A 8 -18.48 16.47 -55.00
N PHE A 9 -19.16 17.54 -54.60
CA PHE A 9 -19.08 18.05 -53.23
C PHE A 9 -19.77 17.06 -52.28
N GLY A 10 -18.96 16.37 -51.47
CA GLY A 10 -19.46 15.57 -50.35
C GLY A 10 -20.16 16.49 -49.35
N HIS A 11 -21.44 16.23 -49.10
CA HIS A 11 -22.14 16.82 -47.97
C HIS A 11 -21.58 16.15 -46.71
N SER A 12 -20.56 16.77 -46.10
CA SER A 12 -20.22 16.51 -44.71
C SER A 12 -21.42 16.93 -43.87
N GLY A 13 -22.24 15.96 -43.45
CA GLY A 13 -23.38 16.17 -42.56
C GLY A 13 -22.90 16.80 -41.25
N GLY A 14 -22.94 18.12 -41.18
CA GLY A 14 -22.78 18.85 -39.93
C GLY A 14 -23.93 18.47 -39.01
N MET A 15 -23.60 18.10 -37.77
CA MET A 15 -24.59 17.86 -36.72
C MET A 15 -25.58 19.02 -36.69
N SER A 16 -26.87 18.70 -36.64
CA SER A 16 -27.91 19.72 -36.54
C SER A 16 -27.71 20.59 -35.29
N ASP A 17 -28.14 21.85 -35.36
CA ASP A 17 -28.07 22.77 -34.21
C ASP A 17 -28.76 22.18 -32.96
N LEU A 18 -29.84 21.42 -33.17
CA LEU A 18 -30.56 20.70 -32.12
C LEU A 18 -29.68 19.62 -31.46
N GLU A 19 -28.98 18.82 -32.26
CA GLU A 19 -28.08 17.76 -31.76
C GLU A 19 -26.92 18.36 -30.96
N THR A 20 -26.41 19.50 -31.40
CA THR A 20 -25.38 20.26 -30.66
C THR A 20 -25.91 20.77 -29.32
N ILE A 21 -27.15 21.26 -29.27
CA ILE A 21 -27.79 21.71 -28.03
C ILE A 21 -27.99 20.53 -27.07
N ILE A 22 -28.49 19.40 -27.56
CA ILE A 22 -28.69 18.19 -26.75
C ILE A 22 -27.35 17.70 -26.18
N GLN A 23 -26.30 17.62 -26.99
CA GLN A 23 -24.97 17.21 -26.52
C GLN A 23 -24.39 18.14 -25.46
N LYS A 24 -24.63 19.46 -25.58
CA LYS A 24 -24.19 20.44 -24.58
C LYS A 24 -24.93 20.27 -23.25
N LEU A 25 -26.24 20.05 -23.29
CA LEU A 25 -27.05 19.83 -22.09
C LEU A 25 -26.66 18.55 -21.37
N VAL A 26 -26.48 17.44 -22.10
CA VAL A 26 -26.02 16.18 -21.51
C VAL A 26 -24.62 16.32 -20.91
N ARG A 27 -23.70 17.00 -21.61
CA ARG A 27 -22.34 17.26 -21.09
C ARG A 27 -22.39 18.10 -19.81
N GLN A 28 -23.22 19.13 -19.77
CA GLN A 28 -23.36 20.00 -18.61
C GLN A 28 -23.91 19.22 -17.40
N GLU A 29 -25.00 18.46 -17.59
CA GLU A 29 -25.59 17.64 -16.52
C GLU A 29 -24.58 16.62 -15.97
N LEU A 30 -23.83 15.97 -16.86
CA LEU A 30 -22.77 15.05 -16.44
C LEU A 30 -21.67 15.77 -15.66
N GLN A 31 -21.25 16.97 -16.08
CA GLN A 31 -20.25 17.75 -15.35
C GLN A 31 -20.73 18.18 -13.96
N GLU A 32 -22.02 18.46 -13.80
CA GLU A 32 -22.62 18.84 -12.52
C GLU A 32 -22.76 17.64 -11.56
N GLN A 33 -23.14 16.47 -12.07
CA GLN A 33 -23.38 15.29 -11.23
C GLN A 33 -22.13 14.45 -10.94
N MET A 34 -21.20 14.35 -11.90
CA MET A 34 -20.05 13.43 -11.80
C MET A 34 -19.17 13.64 -10.56
N PRO A 35 -18.84 14.88 -10.12
CA PRO A 35 -18.02 15.09 -8.92
C PRO A 35 -18.66 14.49 -7.66
N GLY A 36 -19.99 14.56 -7.53
CA GLY A 36 -20.71 14.01 -6.39
C GLY A 36 -20.71 12.48 -6.36
N ILE A 37 -20.85 11.85 -7.53
CA ILE A 37 -20.80 10.39 -7.66
C ILE A 37 -19.40 9.87 -7.32
N ILE A 38 -18.36 10.51 -7.85
CA ILE A 38 -16.97 10.15 -7.56
C ILE A 38 -16.67 10.33 -6.07
N ALA A 39 -17.08 11.46 -5.48
CA ALA A 39 -16.85 11.70 -4.06
C ALA A 39 -17.52 10.65 -3.16
N ARG A 40 -18.75 10.23 -3.49
CA ARG A 40 -19.45 9.17 -2.75
C ARG A 40 -18.77 7.82 -2.90
N ALA A 41 -18.42 7.43 -4.12
CA ALA A 41 -17.74 6.16 -4.38
C ALA A 41 -16.39 6.10 -3.66
N LEU A 42 -15.62 7.19 -3.64
CA LEU A 42 -14.35 7.27 -2.92
C LEU A 42 -14.53 7.24 -1.39
N ASP A 43 -15.60 7.84 -0.84
CA ASP A 43 -15.89 7.76 0.60
C ASP A 43 -16.39 6.37 1.01
N GLU A 44 -17.20 5.72 0.18
CA GLU A 44 -17.63 4.32 0.36
C GLU A 44 -16.44 3.36 0.33
N ASP A 45 -15.55 3.52 -0.65
CA ASP A 45 -14.29 2.79 -0.74
C ASP A 45 -13.42 3.02 0.50
N ARG A 46 -13.23 4.28 0.91
CA ARG A 46 -12.49 4.62 2.14
C ARG A 46 -13.12 4.01 3.40
N ARG A 47 -14.45 3.91 3.47
CA ARG A 47 -15.16 3.28 4.60
C ARG A 47 -15.03 1.76 4.57
N ALA A 48 -15.19 1.15 3.39
CA ALA A 48 -15.04 -0.29 3.18
C ALA A 48 -13.59 -0.75 3.42
N HIS A 49 -12.63 0.05 2.99
CA HIS A 49 -11.20 -0.11 3.19
C HIS A 49 -10.67 0.67 4.40
N ARG A 50 -11.53 1.01 5.37
CA ARG A 50 -11.09 1.47 6.70
C ARG A 50 -10.48 0.29 7.46
N GLN A 51 -9.39 -0.24 6.93
CA GLN A 51 -8.49 -1.13 7.61
C GLN A 51 -7.73 -0.31 8.66
N PRO A 52 -7.48 -0.85 9.86
CA PRO A 52 -6.46 -0.27 10.72
C PRO A 52 -5.17 -0.31 9.91
N THR A 53 -4.61 0.84 9.58
CA THR A 53 -3.36 0.96 8.83
C THR A 53 -2.21 0.46 9.70
N GLY A 54 -2.08 -0.86 9.82
CA GLY A 54 -0.97 -1.61 10.42
C GLY A 54 0.02 -2.05 9.36
N ASP A 55 0.34 -1.16 8.43
CA ASP A 55 1.35 -1.41 7.38
C ASP A 55 2.50 -0.42 7.48
N SER A 56 2.81 0.01 8.71
CA SER A 56 4.10 0.63 8.96
C SER A 56 5.13 -0.47 9.17
N ILE A 57 6.19 -0.46 8.36
CA ILE A 57 7.38 -1.34 8.49
C ILE A 57 7.99 -1.28 9.91
N GLN A 58 7.63 -0.25 10.69
CA GLN A 58 8.08 -0.01 12.06
C GLN A 58 7.07 -0.42 13.14
N GLU A 59 5.99 -1.11 12.79
CA GLU A 59 4.97 -1.50 13.76
C GLU A 59 5.56 -2.44 14.81
N ARG A 60 5.43 -2.03 16.08
CA ARG A 60 5.90 -2.77 17.24
C ARG A 60 4.74 -3.45 17.95
N LEU A 61 4.72 -4.77 17.82
CA LEU A 61 3.74 -5.67 18.40
C LEU A 61 4.13 -6.04 19.84
N THR A 62 3.13 -6.18 20.70
CA THR A 62 3.19 -7.01 21.90
C THR A 62 3.30 -8.48 21.52
N VAL A 63 3.70 -9.31 22.49
CA VAL A 63 3.64 -10.78 22.33
C VAL A 63 2.21 -11.27 22.07
N ALA A 64 1.19 -10.62 22.63
CA ALA A 64 -0.19 -11.01 22.41
C ALA A 64 -0.64 -10.75 20.97
N GLU A 65 -0.35 -9.56 20.42
CA GLU A 65 -0.65 -9.23 19.02
C GLU A 65 0.14 -10.11 18.06
N ALA A 66 1.44 -10.31 18.32
CA ALA A 66 2.28 -11.18 17.53
C ALA A 66 1.80 -12.65 17.56
N ALA A 67 1.30 -13.13 18.69
CA ALA A 67 0.75 -14.48 18.81
C ALA A 67 -0.50 -14.67 17.96
N VAL A 68 -1.40 -13.67 17.95
CA VAL A 68 -2.59 -13.66 17.09
C VAL A 68 -2.16 -13.66 15.63
N GLN A 69 -1.22 -12.79 15.24
CA GLN A 69 -0.76 -12.68 13.86
C GLN A 69 -0.07 -13.96 13.36
N ALA A 70 0.80 -14.55 14.17
CA ALA A 70 1.52 -15.78 13.82
C ALA A 70 0.67 -17.05 13.97
N LYS A 71 -0.54 -16.95 14.53
CA LYS A 71 -1.39 -18.09 14.91
C LYS A 71 -0.63 -19.11 15.78
N ARG A 72 0.17 -18.61 16.73
CA ARG A 72 0.99 -19.41 17.67
C ARG A 72 0.66 -19.05 19.12
N SER A 73 1.02 -19.93 20.05
CA SER A 73 0.83 -19.66 21.48
C SER A 73 1.78 -18.55 21.97
N ARG A 74 1.34 -17.76 22.95
CA ARG A 74 2.21 -16.74 23.60
C ARG A 74 3.46 -17.38 24.22
N ILE A 75 3.33 -18.58 24.78
CA ILE A 75 4.44 -19.33 25.39
C ILE A 75 5.52 -19.64 24.34
N THR A 76 5.11 -20.04 23.13
CA THR A 76 6.03 -20.28 22.01
C THR A 76 6.82 -19.02 21.67
N LEU A 77 6.14 -17.87 21.56
CA LEU A 77 6.82 -16.60 21.27
C LEU A 77 7.76 -16.18 22.40
N HIS A 78 7.36 -16.36 23.67
CA HIS A 78 8.24 -16.08 24.80
C HIS A 78 9.51 -16.93 24.77
N ARG A 79 9.39 -18.24 24.51
CA ARG A 79 10.54 -19.14 24.37
C ARG A 79 11.45 -18.74 23.20
N ALA A 80 10.86 -18.36 22.06
CA ALA A 80 11.64 -17.90 20.90
C ALA A 80 12.38 -16.59 21.17
N LEU A 81 11.79 -15.66 21.93
CA LEU A 81 12.43 -14.40 22.35
C LEU A 81 13.56 -14.65 23.36
N GLU A 82 13.31 -15.49 24.36
CA GLU A 82 14.30 -15.86 25.39
C GLU A 82 15.48 -16.64 24.78
N GLY A 83 15.20 -17.49 23.79
CA GLY A 83 16.21 -18.24 23.02
C GLY A 83 16.87 -17.45 21.89
N ALA A 84 16.53 -16.18 21.70
CA ALA A 84 17.02 -15.31 20.62
C ALA A 84 16.77 -15.85 19.19
N GLU A 85 15.84 -16.78 19.02
CA GLU A 85 15.36 -17.24 17.71
C GLU A 85 14.50 -16.15 17.05
N LEU A 86 13.64 -15.49 17.84
CA LEU A 86 12.85 -14.34 17.44
C LEU A 86 13.49 -13.07 17.97
N HIS A 87 13.75 -12.10 17.09
CA HIS A 87 14.29 -10.81 17.52
C HIS A 87 13.18 -9.92 18.09
N GLY A 88 13.27 -9.62 19.39
CA GLY A 88 12.49 -8.59 20.07
C GLY A 88 13.33 -7.79 21.08
N THR A 89 12.73 -6.77 21.69
CA THR A 89 13.38 -5.93 22.70
C THR A 89 12.52 -5.83 23.96
N GLN A 90 13.17 -5.74 25.14
CA GLN A 90 12.54 -5.41 26.42
C GLN A 90 13.37 -4.32 27.10
N ARG A 91 12.72 -3.38 27.81
CA ARG A 91 13.43 -2.27 28.50
C ARG A 91 14.11 -2.70 29.80
N ALA A 92 13.56 -3.69 30.48
CA ALA A 92 14.04 -4.20 31.75
C ALA A 92 13.86 -5.72 31.79
N LYS A 93 14.59 -6.40 32.67
CA LYS A 93 14.45 -7.85 32.88
C LYS A 93 13.03 -8.16 33.36
N GLY A 94 12.34 -9.07 32.67
CA GLY A 94 10.93 -9.40 32.96
C GLY A 94 9.93 -8.35 32.49
N GLY A 95 10.38 -7.31 31.77
CA GLY A 95 9.50 -6.30 31.19
C GLY A 95 8.73 -6.82 29.98
N THR A 96 7.85 -5.98 29.45
CA THR A 96 7.08 -6.31 28.24
C THR A 96 7.98 -6.35 27.01
N TRP A 97 7.95 -7.47 26.29
CA TRP A 97 8.59 -7.62 25.00
C TRP A 97 7.86 -6.83 23.90
N ARG A 98 8.65 -6.18 23.04
CA ARG A 98 8.22 -5.52 21.81
C ARG A 98 8.90 -6.18 20.61
N ILE A 99 8.10 -6.60 19.64
CA ILE A 99 8.53 -7.32 18.44
C ILE A 99 8.22 -6.43 17.25
N GLN A 100 9.18 -6.19 16.37
CA GLN A 100 8.85 -5.53 15.10
C GLN A 100 8.16 -6.51 14.17
N ARG A 101 7.12 -6.07 13.46
CA ARG A 101 6.35 -6.92 12.53
C ARG A 101 7.25 -7.69 11.54
N GLN A 102 8.26 -7.03 10.97
CA GLN A 102 9.22 -7.67 10.07
C GLN A 102 10.09 -8.76 10.71
N CYS A 103 10.43 -8.64 12.01
CA CYS A 103 11.13 -9.70 12.72
C CYS A 103 10.23 -10.92 12.90
N LEU A 104 8.93 -10.71 13.14
CA LEU A 104 7.96 -11.77 13.26
C LEU A 104 7.76 -12.50 11.93
N LEU A 105 7.60 -11.76 10.83
CA LEU A 105 7.46 -12.34 9.48
C LEU A 105 8.68 -13.19 9.12
N ALA A 106 9.89 -12.62 9.22
CA ALA A 106 11.13 -13.36 8.92
C ALA A 106 11.27 -14.63 9.77
N TRP A 107 10.94 -14.57 11.07
CA TRP A 107 10.97 -15.75 11.93
C TRP A 107 9.95 -16.82 11.52
N MET A 108 8.76 -16.44 11.05
CA MET A 108 7.77 -17.39 10.54
C MET A 108 8.23 -18.06 9.24
N ASP A 109 8.92 -17.31 8.38
CA ASP A 109 9.48 -17.79 7.12
C ASP A 109 10.76 -18.61 7.33
N GLY A 110 11.35 -18.57 8.53
CA GLY A 110 12.62 -19.24 8.86
C GLY A 110 13.86 -18.45 8.44
N ASP A 111 13.69 -17.20 8.05
CA ASP A 111 14.75 -16.32 7.55
C ASP A 111 15.36 -15.44 8.64
N PRO A 112 16.64 -15.06 8.51
CA PRO A 112 17.27 -14.11 9.43
C PRO A 112 16.67 -12.70 9.25
N CYS A 113 16.13 -12.13 10.33
CA CYS A 113 15.61 -10.76 10.27
C CYS A 113 16.72 -9.71 10.08
N ILE A 114 16.40 -8.62 9.36
CA ILE A 114 17.35 -7.54 9.03
C ILE A 114 17.96 -6.88 10.27
N HIS A 115 17.23 -6.83 11.39
CA HIS A 115 17.71 -6.17 12.60
C HIS A 115 18.70 -7.02 13.41
N LYS A 116 18.74 -8.33 13.17
CA LYS A 116 19.71 -9.22 13.82
C LYS A 116 21.08 -9.15 13.13
N GLN A 117 21.16 -8.53 11.94
CA GLN A 117 22.42 -8.29 11.23
C GLN A 117 23.15 -7.09 11.85
N ASN A 118 23.78 -7.29 13.01
CA ASN A 118 24.52 -6.23 13.70
C ASN A 118 26.00 -6.55 13.87
N VAL A 119 26.70 -6.80 12.76
CA VAL A 119 28.16 -6.71 12.73
C VAL A 119 28.63 -6.33 11.34
N SER A 120 28.91 -5.03 11.15
CA SER A 120 29.87 -4.61 10.14
C SER A 120 31.24 -5.16 10.52
N PRO A 121 32.04 -5.71 9.59
CA PRO A 121 33.40 -6.12 9.88
C PRO A 121 34.15 -4.95 10.54
N LEU A 122 34.76 -5.20 11.70
CA LEU A 122 35.62 -4.21 12.35
C LEU A 122 36.66 -3.77 11.32
N ARG A 123 36.70 -2.46 11.01
CA ARG A 123 37.81 -1.92 10.21
C ARG A 123 39.12 -2.33 10.89
N PRO A 124 40.11 -2.87 10.15
CA PRO A 124 41.41 -3.16 10.73
C PRO A 124 41.99 -1.87 11.33
N ARG A 125 42.52 -1.97 12.55
CA ARG A 125 43.18 -0.83 13.20
C ARG A 125 44.32 -0.35 12.31
N ARG A 126 44.36 0.96 12.05
CA ARG A 126 45.49 1.60 11.36
C ARG A 126 46.75 1.34 12.19
N PRO A 127 47.86 0.82 11.61
CA PRO A 127 49.10 0.69 12.34
C PRO A 127 49.56 2.08 12.78
N THR A 128 49.90 2.23 14.06
CA THR A 128 50.52 3.44 14.60
C THR A 128 51.98 3.46 14.15
N CYS A 129 52.38 4.51 13.42
CA CYS A 129 53.77 4.79 13.08
C CYS A 129 54.53 5.31 14.31
#